data_AF-A0A2G4H3K1-F1
#
_entry.id   AF-A0A2G4H3K1-F1
#
_cell.length_a   1.000
_cell.length_b   1.000
_cell.length_c   1.000
_cell.angle_alpha   90.00
_cell.angle_beta   90.00
_cell.angle_gamma   90.00
#
_symmetry.space_group_name_H-M   'P 1'
#
loop_
_entity.id
_entity.type
_entity.pdbx_description
1 polymer ?
#
loop_
_entity_poly.entity_id
_entity_poly.type
_entity_poly.pdbx_seq_one_letter_code
_entity_poly.pdbx_strand_id
1 'polypeptide(L)' 'MGKGYAEGPAVEAAEEARERMADGPTPPEVPKRRAILGSTSSQPEPHVLGWEDEVDADALFASGDAWGLRVVVLDDPA' A
#
# COMPACT_ATOMS: atom_id res chain seq x y z
N MET A 1 51.61 14.75 10.17
CA MET A 1 50.62 13.78 9.68
C MET A 1 49.34 14.55 9.38
N GLY A 2 48.91 14.83 8.15
CA GLY A 2 49.19 14.20 6.87
C GLY A 2 48.10 13.17 6.52
N LYS A 3 46.84 13.61 6.31
CA LYS A 3 45.81 12.93 5.51
C LYS A 3 44.80 13.95 4.99
N GLY A 4 45.16 14.64 3.91
CA GLY A 4 44.17 15.27 3.02
C GLY A 4 43.67 14.20 2.06
N TYR A 5 42.58 13.54 2.39
CA TYR A 5 41.80 12.68 1.48
C TYR A 5 40.40 12.52 2.07
N ALA A 6 39.52 13.48 1.84
CA ALA A 6 38.09 13.26 2.01
C ALA A 6 37.20 14.14 1.12
N GLU A 7 37.77 15.02 0.29
CA GLU A 7 37.02 15.90 -0.61
C GLU A 7 37.63 15.75 -2.00
N GLY A 8 37.30 14.64 -2.65
CA GLY A 8 37.59 14.42 -4.05
C GLY A 8 36.30 14.51 -4.88
N PRO A 9 36.38 14.82 -6.18
CA PRO A 9 35.24 14.95 -7.10
C PRO A 9 34.33 13.71 -7.20
N ALA A 10 34.74 12.58 -6.60
CA ALA A 10 33.93 11.37 -6.46
C ALA A 10 32.86 11.48 -5.35
N VAL A 11 33.04 12.35 -4.35
CA VAL A 11 32.06 12.58 -3.27
C VAL A 11 30.93 13.47 -3.78
N GLU A 12 31.26 14.59 -4.44
CA GLU A 12 30.25 15.47 -5.07
C GLU A 12 29.43 14.74 -6.14
N ALA A 13 30.05 13.92 -7.01
CA ALA A 13 29.31 13.15 -8.01
C ALA A 13 28.39 12.08 -7.38
N ALA A 14 28.73 11.56 -6.19
CA ALA A 14 27.89 10.60 -5.47
C ALA A 14 26.71 11.28 -4.76
N GLU A 15 26.85 12.54 -4.31
CA GLU A 15 25.74 13.35 -3.80
C GLU A 15 24.81 13.82 -4.94
N GLU A 16 25.37 14.30 -6.06
CA GLU A 16 24.57 14.76 -7.21
C GLU A 16 23.75 13.62 -7.85
N ALA A 17 24.29 12.40 -7.84
CA ALA A 17 23.55 11.20 -8.26
C ALA A 17 22.39 10.84 -7.30
N ARG A 18 22.48 11.17 -6.01
CA ARG A 18 21.42 10.92 -5.03
C ARG A 18 20.31 11.96 -5.12
N GLU A 19 20.64 13.23 -5.31
CA GLU A 19 19.65 14.31 -5.48
C GLU A 19 18.81 14.11 -6.75
N ARG A 20 19.43 13.69 -7.85
CA ARG A 20 18.71 13.41 -9.11
C ARG A 20 17.77 12.20 -9.04
N MET A 21 17.98 11.30 -8.08
CA MET A 21 17.13 10.13 -7.85
C MET A 21 15.98 10.41 -6.87
N ALA A 22 16.10 11.47 -6.06
CA ALA A 22 15.07 11.95 -5.14
C ALA A 22 13.99 12.77 -5.86
N ASP A 23 14.34 13.44 -6.96
CA ASP A 23 13.43 14.19 -7.85
C ASP A 23 12.75 13.26 -8.88
N GLY A 24 12.30 12.09 -8.43
CA GLY A 24 11.41 11.25 -9.22
C GLY A 24 9.98 11.81 -9.13
N PRO A 25 9.14 11.65 -10.17
CA PRO A 25 7.73 11.98 -10.05
C PRO A 25 7.14 11.19 -8.87
N THR A 26 6.57 11.91 -7.91
CA THR A 26 5.77 11.25 -6.86
C THR A 26 4.64 10.53 -7.58
N PRO A 27 4.48 9.20 -7.40
CA PRO A 27 3.37 8.49 -8.03
C PRO A 27 2.07 9.18 -7.62
N PRO A 28 1.08 9.28 -8.52
CA PRO A 28 -0.19 9.90 -8.19
C PRO A 28 -0.76 9.22 -6.94
N GLU A 29 -1.18 10.02 -5.96
CA GLU A 29 -1.79 9.49 -4.76
C GLU A 29 -3.12 8.85 -5.15
N VAL A 30 -3.18 7.52 -5.07
CA VAL A 30 -4.42 6.78 -5.33
C VAL A 30 -5.33 6.99 -4.12
N PRO A 31 -6.60 7.40 -4.31
CA PRO A 31 -7.52 7.56 -3.20
C PRO A 31 -7.65 6.23 -2.45
N LYS A 32 -7.67 6.28 -1.11
CA LYS A 32 -7.79 5.07 -0.29
C LYS A 32 -9.24 4.83 0.11
N ARG A 33 -9.78 3.62 -0.12
CA ARG A 33 -11.11 3.20 0.37
C ARG A 33 -11.04 2.02 1.32
N ARG A 34 -12.08 1.87 2.13
CA ARG A 34 -12.24 0.78 3.10
C ARG A 34 -12.98 -0.38 2.43
N ALA A 35 -12.37 -1.56 2.45
CA ALA A 35 -12.92 -2.78 1.89
C ALA A 35 -13.16 -3.82 2.99
N ILE A 36 -14.18 -4.65 2.80
CA ILE A 36 -14.46 -5.81 3.64
C ILE A 36 -13.68 -6.99 3.06
N LEU A 37 -12.74 -7.51 3.84
CA LEU A 37 -12.05 -8.76 3.55
C LEU A 37 -12.71 -9.88 4.35
N GLY A 38 -12.88 -11.05 3.73
CA GLY A 38 -13.42 -12.23 4.38
C GLY A 38 -13.27 -13.48 3.54
N SER A 39 -13.90 -14.55 3.99
CA SER A 39 -13.90 -15.84 3.31
C SER A 39 -15.34 -16.33 3.16
N THR A 40 -15.63 -17.02 2.05
CA THR A 40 -16.97 -17.51 1.70
C THR A 40 -16.94 -19.00 1.43
N SER A 41 -18.10 -19.65 1.37
CA SER A 41 -18.18 -21.09 1.07
C SER A 41 -17.56 -21.46 -0.28
N SER A 42 -17.57 -20.54 -1.25
CA SER A 42 -16.99 -20.75 -2.57
C SER A 42 -15.50 -20.42 -2.62
N GLN A 43 -15.04 -19.51 -1.76
CA GLN A 43 -13.65 -19.07 -1.68
C GLN A 43 -13.21 -19.02 -0.20
N PRO A 44 -12.67 -20.14 0.32
CA PRO A 44 -12.30 -20.23 1.74
C PRO A 44 -11.06 -19.40 2.09
N GLU A 45 -10.29 -18.94 1.09
CA GLU A 45 -9.17 -18.03 1.29
C GLU A 45 -9.66 -16.59 1.54
N PRO A 46 -8.94 -15.78 2.33
CA PRO A 46 -9.29 -14.38 2.56
C PRO A 46 -9.21 -13.55 1.28
N HIS A 47 -10.34 -12.99 0.84
CA HIS A 47 -10.45 -12.15 -0.34
C HIS A 47 -11.35 -10.94 -0.07
N VAL A 48 -11.29 -9.94 -0.96
CA VAL A 48 -12.15 -8.76 -0.86
C VAL A 48 -13.56 -9.16 -1.28
N LEU A 49 -14.52 -8.98 -0.36
CA LEU A 49 -15.95 -9.24 -0.59
C LEU A 49 -16.63 -8.02 -1.23
N GLY A 50 -16.10 -6.82 -0.97
CA GLY A 50 -16.56 -5.57 -1.53
C GLY A 50 -16.10 -4.37 -0.71
N TRP A 51 -16.55 -3.19 -1.09
CA TRP A 51 -16.27 -1.96 -0.35
C TRP A 51 -17.24 -1.79 0.82
N GLU A 52 -16.81 -1.17 1.91
CA GLU A 52 -17.63 -1.01 3.12
C GLU A 52 -18.91 -0.19 2.90
N ASP A 53 -18.89 0.71 1.92
CA ASP A 53 -20.05 1.52 1.50
C ASP A 53 -21.06 0.71 0.65
N GLU A 54 -20.62 -0.39 0.04
CA GLU A 54 -21.44 -1.21 -0.86
C GLU A 54 -21.90 -2.52 -0.21
N VAL A 55 -21.16 -2.99 0.79
CA VAL A 55 -21.35 -4.30 1.43
C VAL A 55 -21.41 -4.16 2.95
N ASP A 56 -22.52 -4.65 3.52
CA ASP A 56 -22.72 -4.71 4.97
C ASP A 56 -22.08 -5.99 5.55
N ALA A 57 -21.00 -5.80 6.31
CA ALA A 57 -20.27 -6.90 6.95
C ALA A 57 -21.11 -7.62 8.02
N ASP A 58 -21.94 -6.90 8.78
CA ASP A 58 -22.78 -7.50 9.80
C ASP A 58 -23.86 -8.37 9.16
N ALA A 59 -24.46 -7.91 8.05
CA ALA A 59 -25.42 -8.70 7.30
C ALA A 59 -24.81 -9.99 6.73
N LEU A 60 -23.61 -9.91 6.15
CA LEU A 60 -22.88 -11.08 5.62
C LEU A 60 -22.53 -12.11 6.70
N PHE A 61 -22.18 -11.64 7.90
CA PHE A 61 -21.91 -12.53 9.02
C PHE A 61 -23.19 -13.16 9.56
N ALA A 62 -24.26 -12.38 9.70
CA ALA A 62 -25.55 -12.84 10.20
C ALA A 62 -26.23 -13.86 9.26
N SER A 63 -26.06 -13.70 7.93
CA SER A 63 -26.54 -14.68 6.95
C SER A 63 -25.70 -15.95 6.92
N GLY A 64 -24.45 -15.89 7.38
CA GLY A 64 -23.48 -16.97 7.29
C GLY A 64 -22.85 -17.11 5.89
N ASP A 65 -23.04 -16.12 5.02
CA ASP A 65 -22.46 -16.13 3.67
C ASP A 65 -20.94 -15.92 3.70
N ALA A 66 -20.45 -15.21 4.72
CA ALA A 66 -19.03 -14.97 4.92
C ALA A 66 -18.59 -15.04 6.39
N TRP A 67 -17.31 -15.34 6.59
CA TRP A 67 -16.68 -15.42 7.91
C TRP A 67 -15.28 -14.79 7.88
N GLY A 68 -14.71 -14.59 9.08
CA GLY A 68 -13.39 -13.98 9.22
C GLY A 68 -13.34 -12.53 8.74
N LEU A 69 -14.46 -11.81 8.82
CA LEU A 69 -14.62 -10.47 8.29
C LEU A 69 -13.69 -9.46 8.99
N ARG A 70 -12.99 -8.66 8.18
CA ARG A 70 -12.16 -7.55 8.66
C ARG A 70 -12.20 -6.38 7.67
N VAL A 71 -12.11 -5.17 8.21
CA VAL A 71 -11.98 -3.97 7.39
C VAL A 71 -10.52 -3.70 7.09
N VAL A 72 -10.20 -3.50 5.81
CA VAL A 72 -8.86 -3.11 5.34
C VAL A 72 -8.94 -1.83 4.53
N VAL A 73 -7.88 -1.04 4.54
CA VAL A 73 -7.76 0.15 3.68
C VAL A 73 -6.94 -0.25 2.46
N LEU A 74 -7.52 -0.10 1.28
CA LEU A 74 -6.90 -0.40 -0.01
C LEU A 74 -6.88 0.85 -0.88
N ASP A 75 -5.95 0.90 -1.82
CA ASP A 75 -5.96 1.88 -2.89
C ASP A 75 -7.18 1.60 -3.79
N ASP A 76 -8.01 2.63 -3.99
CA ASP A 76 -9.23 2.58 -4.78
C ASP A 76 -8.86 2.67 -6.26
N PRO A 77 -9.16 1.65 -7.08
CA PRO A 77 -8.70 1.56 -8.46
C PRO A 77 -9.49 2.46 -9.43
N ALA A 78 -10.15 3.52 -8.95
CA ALA A 78 -11.04 4.39 -9.73
C ALA A 78 -10.43 4.93 -11.04
#